data_AF-A0A969BV65-F1
#
_entry.id   AF-A0A969BV65-F1
#
_cell.length_a   1.000
_cell.length_b   1.000
_cell.length_c   1.000
_cell.angle_alpha   90.00
_cell.angle_beta   90.00
_cell.angle_gamma   90.00
#
_symmetry.space_group_name_H-M   'P 1'
#
loop_
_entity.id
_entity.type
_entity.pdbx_description
1 polymer ?
#
loop_
_entity_poly.entity_id
_entity_poly.type
_entity_poly.pdbx_seq_one_letter_code
_entity_poly.pdbx_strand_id
1 'polypeptide(L)'
;MNATTTTALTTTDPLVFQPGKRVNFSAGMVLRATDFIQSQDYPLDKLNQHNLMAHGYGIARGLAVSTKVDGTTLKIVVAPGLGIDRLGRVFELGQELCADLPPGWERMAACQPHQPLGEKAGGV
;
A
#
# COMPACT_ATOMS: atom_id res chain seq x y z
N MET A 1 -16.81 -40.07 -1.65
CA MET A 1 -17.09 -38.75 -2.26
C MET A 1 -17.31 -37.80 -1.11
N ASN A 2 -16.32 -36.99 -0.74
CA ASN A 2 -16.41 -36.13 0.44
C ASN A 2 -16.63 -34.70 -0.05
N ALA A 3 -17.81 -34.15 0.25
CA ALA A 3 -18.20 -32.81 -0.16
C ALA A 3 -17.47 -31.77 0.72
N THR A 4 -16.60 -30.99 0.10
CA THR A 4 -16.02 -29.79 0.71
C THR A 4 -17.06 -28.68 0.61
N THR A 5 -17.85 -28.47 1.66
CA THR A 5 -18.81 -27.36 1.72
C THR A 5 -18.06 -26.08 2.07
N THR A 6 -17.73 -25.29 1.05
CA THR A 6 -17.28 -23.90 1.21
C THR A 6 -18.50 -23.03 1.53
N THR A 7 -18.74 -22.76 2.81
CA THR A 7 -19.73 -21.79 3.26
C THR A 7 -19.20 -20.38 2.98
N ALA A 8 -19.81 -19.66 2.05
CA ALA A 8 -19.56 -18.25 1.83
C ALA A 8 -20.06 -17.45 3.05
N LEU A 9 -19.13 -16.78 3.76
CA LEU A 9 -19.46 -15.91 4.88
C LEU A 9 -20.21 -14.69 4.34
N THR A 10 -21.48 -14.56 4.72
CA THR A 10 -22.29 -13.37 4.47
C THR A 10 -21.71 -12.18 5.25
N THR A 11 -21.57 -11.04 4.56
CA THR A 11 -21.00 -9.75 5.01
C THR A 11 -21.64 -9.14 6.28
N THR A 12 -22.61 -9.79 6.92
CA THR A 12 -23.32 -9.29 8.10
C THR A 12 -23.01 -10.09 9.37
N ASP A 13 -22.02 -10.98 9.36
CA ASP A 13 -21.54 -11.60 10.60
C ASP A 13 -20.66 -10.58 11.39
N PRO A 14 -21.09 -10.10 12.57
CA PRO A 14 -20.28 -9.20 13.39
C PRO A 14 -18.99 -9.87 13.90
N LEU A 15 -18.83 -11.18 13.69
CA LEU A 15 -17.69 -11.97 14.13
C LEU A 15 -16.58 -12.05 13.05
N VAL A 16 -16.83 -11.52 11.85
CA VAL A 16 -15.89 -11.46 10.73
C VAL A 16 -15.34 -10.05 10.59
N PHE A 17 -14.07 -9.91 10.19
CA PHE A 17 -13.44 -8.63 9.91
C PHE A 17 -14.27 -7.79 8.93
N GLN A 18 -14.65 -6.57 9.34
CA GLN A 18 -15.42 -5.62 8.53
C GLN A 18 -14.59 -4.36 8.26
N PRO A 19 -14.08 -4.16 7.03
CA PRO A 19 -13.33 -2.97 6.66
C PRO A 19 -14.08 -1.67 6.98
N GLY A 20 -13.39 -0.67 7.53
CA GLY A 20 -13.98 0.64 7.86
C GLY A 20 -14.98 0.64 9.03
N LYS A 21 -15.16 -0.46 9.75
CA LYS A 21 -16.00 -0.53 10.97
C LYS A 21 -15.14 -0.64 12.23
N ARG A 22 -15.55 0.04 13.31
CA ARG A 22 -14.88 0.00 14.62
C ARG A 22 -15.58 -0.97 15.56
N VAL A 23 -14.80 -1.73 16.34
CA VAL A 23 -15.31 -2.59 17.41
C VAL A 23 -15.96 -1.75 18.51
N ASN A 24 -17.12 -2.19 19.00
CA ASN A 24 -17.83 -1.58 20.12
C ASN A 24 -17.56 -2.36 21.41
N PHE A 25 -16.51 -1.99 22.16
CA PHE A 25 -16.14 -2.67 23.39
C PHE A 25 -17.18 -2.47 24.50
N SER A 26 -17.50 -3.54 25.23
CA SER A 26 -18.39 -3.52 26.38
C SER A 26 -17.84 -4.34 27.54
N ALA A 27 -18.24 -4.02 28.77
CA ALA A 27 -17.78 -4.73 29.96
C ALA A 27 -18.27 -6.19 29.95
N GLY A 28 -17.38 -7.13 30.23
CA GLY A 28 -17.68 -8.57 30.21
C GLY A 28 -17.69 -9.22 28.82
N MET A 29 -17.33 -8.48 27.76
CA MET A 29 -17.23 -9.01 26.41
C MET A 29 -16.04 -9.97 26.25
N VAL A 30 -16.26 -11.12 25.61
CA VAL A 30 -15.18 -12.05 25.23
C VAL A 30 -14.54 -11.55 23.94
N LEU A 31 -13.24 -11.24 23.99
CA LEU A 31 -12.48 -10.74 22.84
C LEU A 31 -11.88 -11.88 22.00
N ARG A 32 -11.89 -11.70 20.68
CA ARG A 32 -11.27 -12.59 19.70
C ARG A 32 -10.13 -11.89 18.96
N ALA A 33 -9.33 -12.67 18.26
CA ALA A 33 -8.27 -12.16 17.40
C ALA A 33 -8.80 -11.15 16.35
N THR A 34 -9.99 -11.41 15.78
CA THR A 34 -10.63 -10.52 14.79
C THR A 34 -10.99 -9.16 15.38
N ASP A 35 -11.43 -9.10 16.64
CA ASP A 35 -11.74 -7.84 17.33
C ASP A 35 -10.47 -7.00 17.51
N PHE A 36 -9.35 -7.63 17.84
CA PHE A 36 -8.07 -6.92 17.95
C PHE A 36 -7.64 -6.35 16.60
N ILE A 37 -7.62 -7.17 15.54
CA ILE A 37 -7.25 -6.74 14.19
C ILE A 37 -8.13 -5.57 13.75
N GLN A 38 -9.45 -5.71 13.86
CA GLN A 38 -10.39 -4.67 13.45
C GLN A 38 -10.24 -3.37 14.27
N SER A 39 -9.91 -3.47 15.55
CA SER A 39 -9.64 -2.28 16.38
C SER A 39 -8.37 -1.52 15.96
N GLN A 40 -7.37 -2.23 15.44
CA GLN A 40 -6.11 -1.64 14.96
C GLN A 40 -6.22 -1.12 13.52
N ASP A 41 -6.93 -1.83 12.67
CA ASP A 41 -7.10 -1.45 11.26
C ASP A 41 -7.99 -0.22 11.10
N TYR A 42 -9.04 -0.08 11.92
CA TYR A 42 -9.96 1.06 11.78
C TYR A 42 -9.26 2.44 11.84
N PRO A 43 -8.39 2.73 12.84
CA PRO A 43 -7.61 3.97 12.84
C PRO A 43 -6.68 4.12 11.64
N LEU A 44 -6.02 3.04 11.20
CA LEU A 44 -5.13 3.05 10.03
C LEU A 44 -5.91 3.40 8.76
N ASP A 45 -7.09 2.81 8.56
CA ASP A 45 -7.98 3.12 7.44
C ASP A 45 -8.42 4.58 7.45
N LYS A 46 -8.80 5.11 8.63
CA LYS A 46 -9.16 6.52 8.76
C LYS A 46 -7.99 7.46 8.45
N LEU A 47 -6.77 7.10 8.87
CA LEU A 47 -5.56 7.86 8.56
C LEU A 47 -5.23 7.81 7.07
N ASN A 48 -5.29 6.63 6.45
CA ASN A 48 -5.05 6.47 5.01
C ASN A 48 -6.05 7.28 4.18
N GLN A 49 -7.33 7.24 4.54
CA GLN A 49 -8.37 8.07 3.93
C GLN A 49 -8.09 9.56 4.11
N HIS A 50 -7.73 9.98 5.33
CA HIS A 50 -7.38 11.37 5.61
C HIS A 50 -6.22 11.84 4.73
N ASN A 51 -5.15 11.03 4.62
CA ASN A 51 -4.00 11.32 3.78
C ASN A 51 -4.39 11.52 2.32
N LEU A 52 -5.17 10.61 1.74
CA LEU A 52 -5.62 10.75 0.35
C LEU A 52 -6.52 11.96 0.14
N MET A 53 -7.44 12.23 1.07
CA MET A 53 -8.40 13.33 0.93
C MET A 53 -7.76 14.70 1.13
N ALA A 54 -6.79 14.82 2.05
CA ALA A 54 -6.17 16.10 2.41
C ALA A 54 -4.86 16.37 1.66
N HIS A 55 -4.09 15.33 1.35
CA HIS A 55 -2.73 15.44 0.79
C HIS A 55 -2.58 14.78 -0.58
N GLY A 56 -3.55 13.97 -1.01
CA GLY A 56 -3.43 13.16 -2.22
C GLY A 56 -2.39 12.05 -2.07
N TYR A 57 -1.84 11.60 -3.19
CA TYR A 57 -0.75 10.63 -3.25
C TYR A 57 0.46 11.25 -3.96
N GLY A 58 1.66 10.76 -3.63
CA GLY A 58 2.91 11.23 -4.24
C GLY A 58 4.03 11.43 -3.21
N ILE A 59 5.03 12.20 -3.62
CA ILE A 59 6.19 12.53 -2.78
C ILE A 59 5.81 13.71 -1.88
N ALA A 60 5.87 13.50 -0.57
CA ALA A 60 5.58 14.54 0.40
C ALA A 60 6.83 15.36 0.74
N ARG A 61 7.99 14.70 0.89
CA ARG A 61 9.28 15.34 1.20
C ARG A 61 10.44 14.46 0.74
N GLY A 62 11.51 15.06 0.23
CA GLY A 62 12.75 14.33 -0.08
C GLY A 62 12.57 13.41 -1.29
N LEU A 63 13.08 12.16 -1.19
CA LEU A 63 13.03 11.16 -2.27
C LEU A 63 13.60 11.68 -3.60
N ALA A 64 14.57 12.59 -3.51
CA ALA A 64 15.25 13.14 -4.67
C ALA A 64 16.03 12.03 -5.37
N VAL A 65 15.80 11.88 -6.66
CA VAL A 65 16.51 10.91 -7.50
C VAL A 65 17.70 11.60 -8.14
N SER A 66 18.89 11.03 -7.94
CA SER A 66 20.11 11.46 -8.59
C SER A 66 20.84 10.26 -9.21
N THR A 67 21.84 10.54 -10.03
CA THR A 67 22.70 9.51 -10.61
C THR A 67 24.11 9.63 -10.05
N LYS A 68 24.76 8.48 -9.85
CA LYS A 68 26.15 8.40 -9.42
C LYS A 68 26.88 7.40 -10.29
N VAL A 69 28.07 7.77 -10.76
CA VAL A 69 28.94 6.85 -11.49
C VAL A 69 29.92 6.23 -10.50
N ASP A 70 30.00 4.90 -10.49
CA ASP A 70 30.93 4.13 -9.68
C ASP A 70 31.73 3.18 -10.59
N GLY A 71 32.95 3.59 -10.94
CA GLY A 71 33.74 2.93 -11.97
C GLY A 71 33.05 2.99 -13.34
N THR A 72 32.69 1.84 -13.89
CA THR A 72 31.96 1.71 -15.17
C THR A 72 30.45 1.53 -14.99
N THR A 73 29.95 1.52 -13.75
CA THR A 73 28.54 1.26 -13.45
C THR A 73 27.81 2.57 -13.13
N LEU A 74 26.71 2.82 -13.84
CA LEU A 74 25.79 3.90 -13.50
C LEU A 74 24.84 3.42 -12.40
N LYS A 75 24.73 4.21 -11.32
CA LYS A 75 23.85 3.95 -10.19
C LYS A 75 22.77 5.02 -10.10
N ILE A 76 21.55 4.59 -9.79
CA ILE A 76 20.47 5.46 -9.36
C ILE A 76 20.52 5.56 -7.85
N VAL A 77 20.45 6.79 -7.35
CA VAL A 77 20.50 7.08 -5.93
C VAL A 77 19.22 7.82 -5.55
N VAL A 78 18.51 7.30 -4.54
CA VAL A 78 17.31 7.92 -3.99
C VAL A 78 17.63 8.42 -2.59
N ALA A 79 17.58 9.73 -2.41
CA ALA A 79 17.80 10.35 -1.11
C ALA A 79 16.68 10.01 -0.11
N PRO A 80 16.94 10.04 1.21
CA PRO A 80 15.90 9.85 2.22
C PRO A 80 14.68 10.75 2.02
N GLY A 81 13.51 10.26 2.43
CA GLY A 81 12.28 11.03 2.31
C GLY A 81 11.02 10.25 2.61
N LEU A 82 9.88 10.87 2.32
CA LEU A 82 8.55 10.42 2.68
C LEU A 82 7.62 10.56 1.48
N GLY A 83 6.74 9.58 1.28
CA GLY A 83 5.66 9.65 0.32
C GLY A 83 4.38 9.01 0.82
N ILE A 84 3.31 9.25 0.07
CA ILE A 84 1.99 8.66 0.26
C ILE A 84 1.68 7.83 -0.99
N ASP A 85 1.37 6.56 -0.81
CA ASP A 85 0.99 5.70 -1.92
C ASP A 85 -0.47 5.90 -2.36
N ARG A 86 -0.90 5.21 -3.41
CA ARG A 86 -2.27 5.32 -3.95
C ARG A 86 -3.35 4.82 -2.98
N LEU A 87 -2.97 4.11 -1.92
CA LEU A 87 -3.88 3.62 -0.89
C LEU A 87 -3.90 4.54 0.34
N GLY A 88 -3.14 5.65 0.33
CA GLY A 88 -3.05 6.60 1.44
C GLY A 88 -2.05 6.22 2.53
N ARG A 89 -1.31 5.13 2.32
CA ARG A 89 -0.30 4.68 3.28
C ARG A 89 0.94 5.54 3.15
N VAL A 90 1.48 5.93 4.29
CA VAL A 90 2.75 6.64 4.35
C VAL A 90 3.89 5.63 4.22
N PHE A 91 4.87 5.92 3.37
CA PHE A 91 6.13 5.19 3.31
C PHE A 91 7.30 6.15 3.53
N GLU A 92 8.29 5.67 4.27
CA GLU A 92 9.51 6.42 4.60
C GLU A 92 10.73 5.67 4.10
N LEU A 93 11.61 6.39 3.42
CA LEU A 93 12.96 5.95 3.15
C LEU A 93 13.88 6.69 4.13
N GLY A 94 14.31 5.99 5.19
CA GLY A 94 15.10 6.59 6.26
C GLY A 94 16.57 6.82 5.89
N GLN A 95 17.09 6.16 4.85
CA GLN A 95 18.49 6.18 4.43
C GLN A 95 18.57 6.19 2.90
N GLU A 96 19.70 6.63 2.35
CA GLU A 96 19.90 6.64 0.91
C GLU A 96 19.82 5.21 0.33
N LEU A 97 19.03 5.05 -0.74
CA LEU A 97 18.94 3.78 -1.48
C LEU A 97 19.69 3.90 -2.80
N CYS A 98 20.62 2.99 -3.04
CA CYS A 98 21.36 2.90 -4.29
C CYS A 98 20.95 1.64 -5.06
N ALA A 99 20.74 1.78 -6.36
CA ALA A 99 20.48 0.66 -7.27
C ALA A 99 21.37 0.77 -8.51
N ASP A 100 22.00 -0.34 -8.88
CA ASP A 100 22.77 -0.44 -10.11
C ASP A 100 21.83 -0.46 -11.31
N LEU A 101 22.14 0.36 -12.32
CA LEU A 101 21.35 0.38 -13.54
C LEU A 101 21.80 -0.77 -14.46
N PRO A 102 20.87 -1.60 -14.97
CA PRO A 102 21.25 -2.78 -15.73
C PRO A 102 21.93 -2.41 -17.06
N PRO A 103 22.80 -3.27 -17.60
CA PRO A 103 23.38 -3.08 -18.93
C PRO A 103 22.28 -2.91 -19.99
N GLY A 104 22.48 -1.97 -20.92
CA GLY A 104 21.52 -1.71 -22.00
C GLY A 104 20.42 -0.70 -21.68
N TRP A 105 20.44 -0.07 -20.50
CA TRP A 105 19.55 1.04 -20.14
C TRP A 105 19.61 2.21 -21.17
N GLU A 106 20.76 2.40 -21.80
CA GLU A 106 21.02 3.38 -22.89
C GLU A 106 20.03 3.26 -24.06
N ARG A 107 19.44 2.06 -24.24
CA ARG A 107 18.51 1.72 -25.31
C ARG A 107 17.05 1.89 -24.88
N MET A 108 16.79 2.24 -23.62
CA MET A 108 15.45 2.52 -23.12
C MET A 108 14.98 3.82 -23.74
N ALA A 109 14.00 3.74 -24.64
CA ALA A 109 13.28 4.91 -25.12
C ALA A 109 12.46 5.54 -24.00
N ALA A 110 12.03 6.79 -24.18
CA ALA A 110 11.07 7.44 -23.29
C ALA A 110 9.92 6.48 -22.98
N CYS A 111 9.60 6.30 -21.69
CA CYS A 111 8.48 5.46 -21.29
C CYS A 111 7.23 5.92 -22.05
N GLN A 112 6.67 5.04 -22.89
CA GLN A 112 5.29 5.20 -23.28
C GLN A 112 4.46 5.32 -22.00
N PRO A 113 3.46 6.21 -21.96
CA PRO A 113 2.64 6.37 -20.76
C PRO A 113 2.11 4.99 -20.37
N HIS A 114 2.43 4.56 -19.14
CA HIS A 114 1.93 3.31 -18.61
C HIS A 114 0.41 3.39 -18.67
N GLN A 115 -0.21 2.49 -19.43
CA GLN A 115 -1.66 2.35 -19.39
C GLN A 115 -2.01 1.99 -17.93
N PRO A 116 -2.89 2.76 -17.26
CA PRO A 116 -3.25 2.45 -15.89
C PRO A 116 -3.72 1.00 -15.83
N LEU A 117 -3.28 0.26 -14.80
CA LEU A 117 -3.71 -1.11 -14.55
C LEU A 117 -5.22 -1.16 -14.70
N GLY A 118 -5.69 -1.82 -15.76
CA GLY A 118 -7.06 -1.72 -16.22
C GLY A 118 -8.02 -1.98 -15.07
N GLU A 119 -8.94 -1.04 -14.87
CA GLU A 119 -10.17 -1.28 -14.15
C GLU A 119 -10.82 -2.50 -14.81
N LYS A 120 -10.76 -3.64 -14.14
CA LYS A 120 -11.61 -4.79 -14.49
C LYS A 120 -13.03 -4.31 -14.18
N ALA A 121 -13.68 -3.72 -15.17
CA ALA A 121 -15.11 -3.54 -15.19
C ALA A 121 -15.73 -4.91 -14.91
N GLY A 122 -16.31 -5.07 -13.73
CA GLY A 122 -17.11 -6.23 -13.38
C GLY A 122 -18.26 -6.30 -14.37
N GLY A 123 -18.21 -7.28 -15.26
CA GLY A 123 -19.37 -7.70 -16.02
C GLY A 123 -20.40 -8.28 -15.07
N VAL A 124 -21.59 -7.67 -15.08
CA VAL A 124 -22.85 -8.24 -14.61
C VAL A 124 -23.27 -9.35 -15.58
#